data_AF-A0A7J8N704-F1
#
_entry.id   AF-A0A7J8N704-F1
#
_cell.length_a   1.000
_cell.length_b   1.000
_cell.length_c   1.000
_cell.angle_alpha   90.00
_cell.angle_beta   90.00
_cell.angle_gamma   90.00
#
_symmetry.space_group_name_H-M   'P 1'
#
loop_
_entity.id
_entity.type
_entity.pdbx_description
1 polymer ?
#
loop_
_entity_poly.entity_id
_entity_poly.type
_entity_poly.pdbx_seq_one_letter_code
_entity_poly.pdbx_strand_id
1 'polypeptide(L)' 'MRIICDVCSKEEATLFCYADEAVLCEACDVSVHHANKLATKHCRFPLLNPNSCNASPLCDIC' A
#
# COMPACT_ATOMS: atom_id res chain seq x y z
N MET A 1 -11.14 0.22 10.76
CA MET A 1 -10.01 1.11 11.12
C MET A 1 -9.38 1.57 9.81
N ARG A 2 -9.02 2.86 9.69
CA ARG A 2 -8.30 3.38 8.52
C ARG A 2 -6.81 3.41 8.84
N ILE A 3 -5.98 2.98 7.89
CA ILE A 3 -4.52 2.98 8.02
C ILE A 3 -4.01 4.27 7.40
N ILE A 4 -3.20 5.04 8.13
CA ILE A 4 -2.70 6.35 7.66
C ILE A 4 -1.30 6.17 7.09
N CYS A 5 -0.97 6.92 6.03
CA CYS A 5 0.37 6.91 5.42
C CYS A 5 1.47 7.25 6.44
N ASP A 6 2.49 6.39 6.53
CA ASP A 6 3.61 6.54 7.46
C ASP A 6 4.50 7.75 7.14
N VAL A 7 4.54 8.17 5.87
CA VAL A 7 5.42 9.26 5.41
C VAL A 7 4.80 10.64 5.63
N CYS A 8 3.55 10.84 5.22
CA CYS A 8 2.91 12.16 5.28
C CYS A 8 1.99 12.34 6.48
N SER A 9 1.52 11.25 7.09
CA SER A 9 0.57 11.23 8.22
C SER A 9 -0.72 12.03 7.97
N LYS A 10 -1.09 12.25 6.70
CA LYS A 10 -2.22 13.10 6.28
C LYS A 10 -3.29 12.34 5.53
N GLU A 11 -2.88 11.45 4.64
CA GLU A 11 -3.75 10.68 3.75
C GLU A 11 -3.86 9.22 4.21
N GLU A 12 -4.96 8.57 3.83
CA GLU A 12 -5.12 7.13 4.01
C GLU A 12 -4.10 6.38 3.15
N ALA A 13 -3.46 5.36 3.74
CA ALA A 13 -2.55 4.50 3.01
C ALA A 13 -3.34 3.55 2.10
N THR A 14 -2.86 3.39 0.87
CA THR A 14 -3.46 2.51 -0.13
C THR A 14 -2.53 1.37 -0.53
N LEU A 15 -1.24 1.48 -0.17
CA LEU A 15 -0.20 0.54 -0.54
C LEU A 15 0.64 0.17 0.69
N PHE A 16 1.11 -1.07 0.73
CA PHE A 16 2.13 -1.54 1.66
C PHE A 16 3.39 -1.93 0.89
N CYS A 17 4.53 -1.38 1.27
CA CYS A 17 5.84 -1.78 0.76
C CYS A 17 6.48 -2.78 1.72
N TYR A 18 6.81 -3.98 1.23
CA TYR A 18 7.45 -5.00 2.05
C TYR A 18 8.90 -4.65 2.39
N ALA A 19 9.64 -4.06 1.46
CA ALA A 19 11.05 -3.75 1.64
C ALA A 19 11.28 -2.63 2.68
N ASP A 20 10.36 -1.66 2.73
CA ASP A 20 10.42 -0.52 3.65
C ASP A 20 9.58 -0.74 4.92
N GLU A 21 8.85 -1.86 5.00
CA GLU A 21 7.89 -2.17 6.06
C GLU A 21 6.90 -1.01 6.34
N ALA A 22 6.51 -0.30 5.29
CA ALA A 22 5.78 0.96 5.39
C ALA A 22 4.46 0.94 4.61
N VAL A 23 3.45 1.60 5.15
CA VAL A 23 2.17 1.87 4.49
C VAL A 23 2.17 3.28 3.91
N LEU A 24 1.91 3.39 2.61
CA LEU A 24 2.04 4.63 1.85
C LEU A 24 0.72 5.01 1.17
N CYS A 25 0.43 6.30 1.14
CA CYS A 25 -0.53 6.82 0.16
C CYS A 25 0.13 6.86 -1.23
N GLU A 26 -0.68 6.94 -2.27
CA GLU A 26 -0.21 6.91 -3.67
C GLU A 26 0.83 8.00 -3.98
N ALA A 27 0.65 9.23 -3.47
CA ALA A 27 1.60 10.32 -3.69
C ALA A 27 2.97 10.04 -3.04
N CYS A 28 2.97 9.49 -1.82
CA CYS A 28 4.20 9.11 -1.13
C CYS A 28 4.85 7.88 -1.78
N ASP A 29 4.06 6.93 -2.27
CA ASP A 29 4.56 5.76 -3.01
C ASP A 29 5.38 6.19 -4.23
N VAL A 30 4.84 7.09 -5.06
CA VAL A 30 5.56 7.61 -6.23
C VAL A 30 6.85 8.31 -5.79
N SER A 31 6.79 9.17 -4.77
CA SER A 31 7.96 9.90 -4.29
C SER A 31 9.06 8.97 -3.77
N VAL A 32 8.71 7.92 -3.03
CA VAL A 32 9.67 6.98 -2.45
C VAL A 32 10.23 6.04 -3.52
N HIS A 33 9.35 5.41 -4.29
CA HIS A 33 9.73 4.33 -5.20
C HIS A 33 10.27 4.83 -6.55
N HIS A 34 10.04 6.08 -6.93
CA HIS A 34 10.65 6.66 -8.13
C HIS A 34 11.92 7.49 -7.84
N ALA A 35 12.31 7.64 -6.56
CA ALA A 35 13.51 8.39 -6.19
C ALA A 35 14.80 7.78 -6.79
N ASN A 36 14.83 6.45 -6.99
CA ASN A 36 15.96 5.77 -7.62
C ASN A 36 15.56 4.40 -8.20
N LYS A 37 16.42 3.83 -9.07
CA LYS A 37 16.19 2.53 -9.76
C LYS A 37 16.14 1.32 -8.83
N LEU A 38 16.64 1.42 -7.60
CA LEU A 38 16.56 0.33 -6.63
C LEU A 38 15.17 0.29 -6.01
N ALA A 39 14.66 1.45 -5.58
CA ALA A 39 13.36 1.61 -4.96
C ALA A 39 12.21 1.20 -5.92
N THR A 40 12.36 1.41 -7.23
CA THR A 40 11.35 0.95 -8.21
C THR A 40 11.11 -0.57 -8.19
N LYS A 41 12.06 -1.34 -7.64
CA LYS A 41 11.98 -2.81 -7.56
C LYS A 41 11.33 -3.30 -6.27
N HIS A 42 10.98 -2.41 -5.34
CA HIS A 42 10.32 -2.80 -4.10
C HIS A 42 8.95 -3.43 -4.41
N CYS A 43 8.65 -4.55 -3.76
CA CYS A 43 7.34 -5.19 -3.85
C CYS A 43 6.32 -4.38 -3.06
N ARG A 44 5.24 -3.99 -3.73
CA ARG A 44 4.14 -3.18 -3.19
C ARG A 44 2.83 -3.94 -3.33
N PHE A 45 2.01 -3.91 -2.30
CA PHE A 45 0.71 -4.60 -2.26
C PHE A 45 -0.40 -3.60 -1.96
N PRO A 46 -1.55 -3.65 -2.67
CA PRO A 46 -2.69 -2.81 -2.36
C PRO A 46 -3.28 -3.21 -0.99
N LEU A 47 -3.56 -2.20 -0.18
CA LEU A 47 -4.33 -2.37 1.04
C LEU A 47 -5.82 -2.47 0.67
N LEU A 48 -6.53 -3.44 1.27
CA LEU A 48 -7.96 -3.59 1.06
C LEU A 48 -8.69 -2.34 1.55
N ASN A 49 -9.35 -1.64 0.64
CA ASN A 49 -10.21 -0.52 1.02
C ASN A 49 -11.35 -1.07 1.88
N PRO A 50 -11.55 -0.60 3.13
CA PRO A 50 -12.59 -1.14 4.01
C PRO A 50 -14.02 -0.90 3.49
N ASN A 51 -14.19 -0.03 2.48
CA ASN A 51 -15.46 0.18 1.77
C ASN A 51 -15.69 -0.76 0.57
N SER A 52 -14.71 -1.62 0.23
CA SER A 52 -14.90 -2.66 -0.78
C SER A 52 -15.50 -3.90 -0.11
N CYS A 53 -16.80 -3.85 0.18
CA CYS A 53 -17.56 -4.99 0.69
C CYS A 53 -17.76 -6.13 -0.33
N ASN A 54 -17.09 -6.09 -1.48
CA ASN A 54 -17.26 -7.05 -2.58
C ASN A 54 -16.02 -7.90 -2.89
N ALA A 55 -14.97 -7.84 -2.06
CA ALA A 55 -13.79 -8.70 -2.20
C ALA A 55 -13.60 -9.54 -0.95
N SER A 56 -14.57 -10.42 -0.65
CA SER A 56 -14.23 -11.64 0.07
C SER A 56 -13.10 -12.32 -0.70
N PRO A 57 -11.96 -12.68 -0.08
CA PRO A 57 -10.98 -13.52 -0.76
C PRO A 57 -11.71 -14.80 -1.14
N LEU A 58 -11.83 -15.06 -2.44
CA LEU A 58 -12.42 -16.30 -2.94
C LEU A 58 -11.55 -17.43 -2.38
N CYS A 59 -12.09 -18.22 -1.45
CA CYS A 59 -11.35 -19.34 -0.91
C CYS A 59 -11.34 -20.44 -1.98
N ASP A 60 -10.22 -20.56 -2.71
CA ASP A 60 -10.07 -21.56 -3.78
C ASP A 60 -9.82 -22.99 -3.23
N ILE A 61 -10.30 -23.31 -2.01
CA ILE A 61 -9.99 -24.58 -1.33
C ILE A 61 -11.23 -25.38 -0.85
N CYS A 62 -12.43 -25.04 -1.33
CA CYS A 62 -13.63 -25.88 -1.14
C CYS A 62 -13.87 -26.84 -2.30
#